data_AF-A0A101X641-F1
#
_entry.id   AF-A0A101X641-F1
#
_cell.length_a   1.000
_cell.length_b   1.000
_cell.length_c   1.000
_cell.angle_alpha   90.00
_cell.angle_beta   90.00
_cell.angle_gamma   90.00
#
_symmetry.space_group_name_H-M   'P 1'
#
loop_
_entity.id
_entity.type
_entity.pdbx_description
1 polymer ?
#
loop_
_entity_poly.entity_id
_entity_poly.type
_entity_poly.pdbx_seq_one_letter_code
_entity_poly.pdbx_strand_id
1 'polypeptide(L)'
;VVLDYMHWGWGATDAVIDGVTIKADPRRGRGLNVNPLMLPDRYNVGAPLVDPISYQASYFDTMVNVVKIEKPKAVANGQYPTSLANLWSW
;
A
#
# COMPACT_ATOMS: atom_id res chain seq x y z
N VAL A 1 10.30 11.67 -3.75
CA VAL A 1 9.26 10.62 -3.90
C VAL A 1 8.27 10.82 -2.77
N VAL A 2 6.99 11.04 -3.06
CA VAL A 2 5.93 11.18 -2.04
C VAL A 2 5.39 9.77 -1.75
N LEU A 3 5.41 9.34 -0.49
CA LEU A 3 5.00 7.99 -0.06
C LEU A 3 3.48 7.88 0.24
N ASP A 4 2.71 8.89 -0.13
CA ASP A 4 1.37 9.19 0.43
C ASP A 4 0.22 9.01 -0.59
N TYR A 5 0.38 8.09 -1.55
CA TYR A 5 -0.63 7.77 -2.57
C TYR A 5 -1.16 6.35 -2.38
N MET A 6 -2.23 5.99 -3.09
CA MET A 6 -2.95 4.71 -2.92
C MET A 6 -3.51 4.53 -1.49
N HIS A 7 -4.03 5.62 -0.92
CA HIS A 7 -4.75 5.53 0.34
C HIS A 7 -6.14 4.93 0.14
N TRP A 8 -6.59 4.21 1.16
CA TRP A 8 -7.97 3.73 1.29
C TRP A 8 -8.84 4.69 2.11
N GLY A 9 -8.24 5.75 2.66
CA GLY A 9 -8.88 6.83 3.40
C GLY A 9 -8.17 8.16 3.12
N TRP A 10 -8.10 9.07 4.10
CA TRP A 10 -7.29 10.31 3.98
C TRP A 10 -7.60 11.14 2.71
N GLY A 11 -8.88 11.18 2.35
CA GLY A 11 -9.36 11.88 1.15
C GLY A 11 -9.40 11.04 -0.13
N ALA A 12 -9.07 9.74 -0.07
CA ALA A 12 -9.32 8.80 -1.18
C ALA A 12 -10.76 8.25 -1.20
N THR A 13 -11.50 8.40 -0.10
CA THR A 13 -12.91 8.01 0.05
C THR A 13 -13.71 9.18 0.61
N ASP A 14 -15.02 9.20 0.32
CA ASP A 14 -15.93 10.17 0.91
C ASP A 14 -15.91 10.03 2.43
N ALA A 15 -15.94 11.14 3.15
CA ALA A 15 -16.03 11.18 4.60
C ALA A 15 -17.27 11.96 5.01
N VAL A 16 -17.98 11.49 6.04
CA VAL A 16 -19.12 12.22 6.63
C VAL A 16 -18.67 12.77 7.97
N ILE A 17 -18.67 14.09 8.10
CA ILE A 17 -18.32 14.81 9.34
C ILE A 17 -19.48 15.75 9.65
N ASP A 18 -20.08 15.61 10.83
CA ASP A 18 -21.23 16.42 11.27
C ASP A 18 -22.40 16.44 10.27
N GLY A 19 -22.65 15.30 9.62
CA GLY A 19 -23.70 15.15 8.59
C GLY A 19 -23.34 15.75 7.22
N VAL A 20 -22.18 16.40 7.09
CA VAL A 20 -21.69 16.95 5.82
C VAL A 20 -20.80 15.91 5.12
N THR A 21 -21.08 15.65 3.85
CA THR A 21 -20.25 14.78 3.02
C THR A 21 -19.11 15.57 2.41
N ILE A 22 -17.88 15.23 2.80
CA ILE A 22 -16.63 15.69 2.16
C ILE A 22 -16.29 14.69 1.05
N LYS A 23 -16.21 15.18 -0.18
CA LYS A 23 -15.94 14.35 -1.35
C LYS A 23 -14.49 13.92 -1.46
N ALA A 24 -14.28 12.68 -1.88
CA ALA A 24 -12.97 12.13 -2.19
C ALA A 24 -12.28 12.88 -3.33
N ASP A 25 -10.94 12.92 -3.29
CA ASP A 25 -10.10 13.20 -4.44
C ASP A 25 -9.68 11.87 -5.10
N PRO A 26 -10.17 11.55 -6.31
CA PRO A 26 -9.85 10.30 -7.00
C PRO A 26 -8.35 10.10 -7.24
N ARG A 27 -7.53 11.16 -7.19
CA ARG A 27 -6.07 11.05 -7.34
C ARG A 27 -5.41 10.39 -6.12
N ARG A 28 -5.98 10.54 -4.92
CA ARG A 28 -5.41 10.00 -3.67
C ARG A 28 -5.56 8.48 -3.55
N GLY A 29 -6.60 7.91 -4.15
CA GLY A 29 -6.80 6.45 -4.22
C GLY A 29 -5.98 5.75 -5.29
N ARG A 30 -5.24 6.49 -6.14
CA ARG A 30 -4.39 5.93 -7.20
C ARG A 30 -2.91 6.00 -6.81
N GLY A 31 -2.08 5.24 -7.51
CA GLY A 31 -0.62 5.24 -7.33
C GLY A 31 -0.13 3.99 -6.62
N LEU A 32 0.86 4.15 -5.74
CA LEU A 32 1.48 3.08 -4.98
C LEU A 32 1.71 3.56 -3.54
N ASN A 33 1.27 2.76 -2.57
CA ASN A 33 1.73 2.87 -1.19
C ASN A 33 2.94 1.95 -1.04
N VAL A 34 4.08 2.48 -0.62
CA VAL A 34 5.34 1.73 -0.55
C VAL A 34 5.58 1.05 0.81
N ASN A 35 4.80 1.37 1.85
CA ASN A 35 5.00 0.78 3.18
C ASN A 35 4.88 -0.75 3.16
N PRO A 36 3.90 -1.36 2.45
CA PRO A 36 3.82 -2.81 2.31
C PRO A 36 5.00 -3.46 1.60
N LEU A 37 5.84 -2.69 0.90
CA LEU A 37 7.03 -3.20 0.23
C LEU A 37 8.25 -3.25 1.16
N MET A 38 8.21 -2.54 2.30
CA MET A 38 9.35 -2.46 3.22
C MET A 38 9.58 -3.80 3.91
N LEU A 39 10.85 -4.20 4.04
CA LEU A 39 11.22 -5.46 4.67
C LEU A 39 10.89 -5.41 6.17
N PRO A 40 9.97 -6.26 6.68
CA PRO A 40 9.69 -6.32 8.11
C PRO A 40 10.81 -7.06 8.86
N ASP A 41 10.86 -6.88 10.18
CA ASP A 41 11.74 -7.67 11.04
C ASP A 41 11.25 -9.14 11.10
N ARG A 42 12.11 -10.07 10.70
CA ARG A 42 11.82 -11.52 10.69
C ARG A 42 11.63 -12.12 12.09
N TYR A 43 12.14 -11.45 13.13
CA TYR A 43 12.08 -11.91 14.52
C TYR A 43 11.08 -11.13 15.37
N ASN A 44 10.58 -9.99 14.86
CA ASN A 44 9.59 -9.17 15.53
C ASN A 44 8.42 -8.89 14.59
N VAL A 45 7.45 -9.83 14.57
CA VAL A 45 6.33 -9.81 13.63
C VAL A 45 5.51 -8.54 13.78
N GLY A 46 5.34 -7.81 12.68
CA GLY A 46 4.58 -6.55 12.63
C GLY A 46 5.43 -5.31 12.93
N ALA A 47 6.71 -5.47 13.27
CA ALA A 47 7.64 -4.35 13.42
C ALA A 47 8.45 -4.12 12.13
N PRO A 48 8.84 -2.87 11.85
CA PRO A 48 9.86 -2.60 10.83
C PRO A 48 11.22 -3.09 11.32
N LEU A 49 12.19 -3.20 10.40
CA LEU A 49 13.58 -3.24 10.80
C LEU A 49 13.92 -1.97 11.60
N VAL A 50 14.74 -2.13 12.64
CA VAL A 50 15.15 -1.01 13.51
C VAL A 50 16.67 -0.87 13.56
N ASP A 51 17.16 0.36 13.61
CA ASP A 51 18.55 0.64 13.96
C ASP A 51 18.79 0.23 15.43
N PRO A 52 19.75 -0.68 15.71
CA PRO A 52 19.99 -1.16 17.07
C PRO A 52 20.52 -0.10 18.04
N ILE A 53 21.03 1.04 17.55
CA ILE A 53 21.56 2.13 18.38
C ILE A 53 20.49 3.18 18.63
N SER A 54 19.83 3.67 17.57
CA SER A 54 18.88 4.80 17.66
C SER A 54 17.43 4.37 17.88
N TYR A 55 17.12 3.08 17.69
CA TYR A 55 15.77 2.51 17.71
C TYR A 55 14.80 3.12 16.68
N GLN A 56 15.34 3.78 15.65
CA GLN A 56 14.55 4.31 14.55
C GLN A 56 14.14 3.20 13.59
N ALA A 57 12.93 3.30 13.05
CA ALA A 57 12.48 2.42 11.98
C ALA A 57 13.28 2.68 10.69
N SER A 58 13.82 1.62 10.11
CA SER A 58 14.51 1.67 8.83
C SER A 58 13.51 1.54 7.69
N TYR A 59 13.39 2.62 6.90
CA TYR A 59 12.53 2.69 5.71
C TYR A 59 13.33 2.68 4.40
N PHE A 60 14.63 2.38 4.48
CA PHE A 60 15.55 2.45 3.36
C PHE A 60 16.11 1.07 3.04
N ASP A 61 16.76 0.95 1.89
CA ASP A 61 17.54 -0.23 1.48
C ASP A 61 16.76 -1.55 1.35
N THR A 62 15.43 -1.52 1.39
CA THR A 62 14.64 -2.69 0.99
C THR A 62 14.79 -2.90 -0.51
N MET A 63 15.49 -3.98 -0.88
CA MET A 63 15.60 -4.40 -2.28
C MET A 63 14.29 -5.02 -2.74
N VAL A 64 13.79 -4.56 -3.89
CA VAL A 64 12.55 -5.05 -4.50
C VAL A 64 12.84 -5.61 -5.89
N ASN A 65 12.19 -6.73 -6.23
CA ASN A 65 12.17 -7.23 -7.59
C ASN A 65 10.96 -6.63 -8.32
N VAL A 66 11.20 -5.86 -9.38
CA VAL A 66 10.14 -5.25 -10.18
C VAL A 66 9.81 -6.16 -11.35
N VAL A 67 8.66 -6.82 -11.25
CA VAL A 67 8.14 -7.69 -12.32
C VAL A 67 7.03 -6.96 -13.05
N LYS A 68 7.11 -6.95 -14.39
CA LYS A 68 6.03 -6.44 -15.21
C LYS A 68 4.84 -7.39 -15.09
N ILE A 69 3.76 -6.91 -14.48
CA ILE A 69 2.46 -7.57 -14.57
C ILE A 69 1.77 -7.17 -15.87
N GLU A 70 1.05 -8.10 -16.49
CA GLU A 70 0.09 -7.72 -17.54
C GLU A 70 -0.90 -6.72 -16.95
N LYS A 71 -1.43 -5.80 -17.78
CA LYS A 71 -2.56 -4.97 -17.32
C LYS A 71 -3.62 -5.94 -16.79
N PRO A 72 -4.11 -5.77 -15.55
CA PRO A 72 -5.23 -6.56 -15.09
C PRO A 72 -6.31 -6.46 -16.16
N LYS A 73 -6.69 -7.59 -16.78
CA LYS A 73 -7.89 -7.60 -17.63
C LYS A 73 -8.99 -7.02 -16.75
N ALA A 74 -9.67 -5.97 -17.22
CA ALA A 74 -10.77 -5.37 -16.48
C ALA A 74 -11.68 -6.51 -16.05
N VAL A 75 -11.70 -6.81 -14.76
CA VAL A 75 -12.49 -7.91 -14.24
C VAL A 75 -13.93 -7.51 -14.50
N ALA A 76 -14.69 -8.39 -15.16
CA ALA A 76 -16.11 -8.15 -15.39
C ALA A 76 -16.74 -7.75 -14.04
N ASN A 77 -17.44 -6.60 -14.03
CA ASN A 77 -18.11 -6.01 -12.85
C ASN A 77 -17.20 -5.33 -11.80
N GLY A 78 -15.99 -4.90 -12.15
CA GLY A 78 -15.27 -3.88 -11.36
C GLY A 78 -14.69 -4.34 -10.02
N GLN A 79 -14.61 -5.65 -9.77
CA GLN A 79 -13.97 -6.22 -8.58
C GLN A 79 -12.61 -6.81 -8.94
N TYR A 80 -11.54 -6.38 -8.27
CA TYR A 80 -10.23 -7.06 -8.37
C TYR A 80 -10.39 -8.55 -8.02
N PRO A 81 -9.65 -9.47 -8.68
CA PRO A 81 -9.80 -10.89 -8.40
C PRO A 81 -9.54 -11.16 -6.91
N THR A 82 -10.47 -11.85 -6.27
CA THR A 82 -10.59 -12.05 -4.82
C THR A 82 -9.46 -12.85 -4.17
N SER A 83 -8.42 -13.22 -4.90
CA SER A 83 -7.21 -13.76 -4.29
C SER A 83 -5.96 -13.36 -5.07
N LEU A 84 -5.14 -12.49 -4.46
CA LEU A 84 -3.74 -12.29 -4.82
C LEU A 84 -2.89 -13.56 -4.65
N ALA A 85 -3.44 -14.64 -4.09
CA ALA A 85 -2.76 -15.90 -3.78
C ALA A 85 -2.00 -16.51 -4.99
N ASN A 86 -2.46 -16.31 -6.22
CA ASN A 86 -1.80 -16.85 -7.42
C ASN A 86 -0.63 -16.00 -7.93
N LEU A 87 -0.35 -14.82 -7.34
CA LEU A 87 0.79 -13.96 -7.69
C LEU A 87 2.02 -14.20 -6.80
N TRP A 88 1.86 -14.87 -5.66
CA TRP A 88 2.89 -15.04 -4.63
C TRP A 88 3.52 -16.44 -4.57
N SER A 89 3.23 -17.31 -5.54
CA SER A 89 3.94 -18.59 -5.69
C SER A 89 5.30 -18.35 -6.34
N TRP A 90 6.27 -17.91 -5.55
CA TRP A 90 7.69 -18.07 -5.82
C TRP A 90 8.21 -19.32 -5.12
#